data_AF-A0A371DAI7-F1
#
_entry.id   AF-A0A371DAI7-F1
#
_cell.length_a   1.000
_cell.length_b   1.000
_cell.length_c   1.000
_cell.angle_alpha   90.00
_cell.angle_beta   90.00
_cell.angle_gamma   90.00
#
_symmetry.space_group_name_H-M   'P 1'
#
loop_
_entity.id
_entity.type
_entity.pdbx_description
1 polymer ?
#
loop_
_entity_poly.entity_id
_entity_poly.type
_entity_poly.pdbx_seq_one_letter_code
_entity_poly.pdbx_strand_id
1 'polypeptide(L)' 'KPQDLNSFLLPGLYHIAALQNEGLKVWDAAQKRLRVMRPIIVFATADSVAMATISGMVGHSGAHGCRRFC' A
#
# COMPACT_ATOMS: atom_id res chain seq x y z
N LYS A 1 11.88 -16.69 -11.70
CA LYS A 1 11.89 -15.63 -10.67
C LYS A 1 11.87 -14.29 -11.41
N PRO A 2 10.91 -13.39 -11.16
CA PRO A 2 10.85 -12.14 -11.90
C PRO A 2 12.17 -11.37 -11.72
N GLN A 3 12.65 -10.80 -12.82
CA GLN A 3 13.96 -10.15 -12.89
C GLN A 3 13.97 -8.78 -12.21
N ASP A 4 12.81 -8.12 -12.17
CA ASP A 4 12.61 -6.86 -11.46
C ASP A 4 11.45 -6.95 -10.48
N LEU A 5 11.77 -7.03 -9.19
CA LEU A 5 10.79 -7.04 -8.09
C LEU A 5 9.94 -5.76 -8.07
N ASN A 6 10.48 -4.65 -8.58
CA ASN A 6 9.80 -3.37 -8.59
C ASN A 6 8.57 -3.39 -9.51
N SER A 7 8.63 -4.14 -10.60
CA SER A 7 7.49 -4.31 -11.52
C SER A 7 6.24 -4.90 -10.85
N PHE A 8 6.39 -5.68 -9.77
CA PHE A 8 5.30 -6.32 -9.04
C PHE A 8 4.66 -5.42 -7.96
N LEU A 9 5.40 -4.46 -7.43
CA LEU A 9 5.00 -3.72 -6.22
C LEU A 9 4.48 -2.31 -6.51
N LEU A 10 4.89 -1.72 -7.63
CA LEU A 10 4.94 -0.26 -7.74
C LEU A 10 3.76 0.46 -8.39
N PRO A 11 2.92 -0.09 -9.28
CA PRO A 11 1.84 0.74 -9.80
C PRO A 11 0.78 1.01 -8.72
N GLY A 12 0.20 -0.05 -8.14
CA GLY A 12 -0.95 0.09 -7.25
C GLY A 12 -0.64 0.79 -5.93
N LEU A 13 0.43 0.38 -5.24
CA LEU A 13 0.76 0.89 -3.92
C LEU A 13 1.31 2.32 -3.95
N TYR A 14 2.03 2.70 -5.02
CA TYR A 14 2.55 4.06 -5.15
C TYR A 14 1.43 5.09 -5.35
N HIS A 15 0.42 4.76 -6.16
CA HIS A 15 -0.78 5.60 -6.27
C HIS A 15 -1.52 5.74 -4.95
N ILE A 16 -1.64 4.66 -4.18
CA ILE A 16 -2.28 4.73 -2.85
C ILE A 16 -1.45 5.59 -1.89
N ALA A 17 -0.12 5.45 -1.90
CA ALA A 17 0.77 6.28 -1.09
C ALA A 17 0.67 7.78 -1.45
N ALA A 18 0.59 8.11 -2.75
CA ALA A 18 0.34 9.48 -3.20
C ALA A 18 -1.00 10.00 -2.65
N LEU A 19 -2.08 9.22 -2.77
CA LEU A 19 -3.40 9.58 -2.23
C LEU A 19 -3.42 9.69 -0.70
N GLN A 20 -2.61 8.90 0.01
CA GLN A 20 -2.46 8.99 1.46
C GLN A 20 -1.77 10.30 1.89
N ASN A 21 -0.79 10.76 1.12
CA ASN A 21 -0.06 12.01 1.38
C ASN A 21 -0.87 13.24 0.98
N GLU A 22 -1.36 13.27 -0.26
CA GLU A 22 -2.05 14.41 -0.86
C GLU A 22 -3.53 14.51 -0.45
N GLY A 23 -4.17 13.36 -0.18
CA GLY A 23 -5.59 13.25 0.14
C GLY A 23 -6.46 13.05 -1.10
N LEU A 24 -7.35 12.05 -1.02
CA LEU A 24 -8.34 11.76 -2.06
C LEU A 24 -9.59 12.62 -1.86
N LYS A 25 -9.86 13.52 -2.81
CA LYS A 25 -11.09 14.32 -2.84
C LYS A 25 -12.25 13.48 -3.36
N VAL A 26 -13.27 13.28 -2.53
CA VAL A 26 -14.49 12.53 -2.86
C VAL A 26 -15.70 13.42 -2.63
N TRP A 27 -16.64 13.38 -3.57
CA TRP A 27 -17.92 14.07 -3.41
C TRP A 27 -18.86 13.26 -2.53
N ASP A 28 -19.26 13.83 -1.40
CA ASP A 28 -20.28 13.28 -0.50
C ASP A 28 -21.65 13.79 -0.97
N ALA A 29 -22.39 12.94 -1.70
CA ALA A 29 -23.70 13.28 -2.22
C ALA A 29 -24.75 13.48 -1.11
N ALA A 30 -24.62 12.77 0.02
CA ALA A 30 -25.56 12.88 1.14
C ALA A 30 -25.44 14.24 1.83
N GLN A 31 -24.22 14.78 1.91
CA GLN A 31 -23.94 16.07 2.56
C GLN A 31 -23.70 17.21 1.58
N LYS A 32 -23.80 16.94 0.27
CA LYS A 32 -23.57 17.90 -0.82
C LYS A 32 -22.26 18.68 -0.66
N ARG A 33 -21.19 17.99 -0.29
CA ARG A 33 -19.88 18.62 -0.06
C ARG A 33 -18.74 17.75 -0.53
N LEU A 34 -17.62 18.41 -0.81
CA LEU A 34 -16.36 17.73 -1.06
C LEU A 34 -15.73 17.31 0.27
N ARG A 35 -15.33 16.05 0.40
CA ARG A 35 -14.56 15.53 1.54
C ARG A 35 -13.20 15.04 1.07
N VAL A 36 -12.19 15.22 1.93
CA VAL A 36 -10.86 14.64 1.71
C VAL A 36 -10.75 13.37 2.55
N MET A 37 -10.49 12.24 1.89
CA MET A 37 -10.27 10.94 2.50
C MET A 37 -8.82 10.49 2.31
N ARG A 38 -8.29 9.75 3.28
CA ARG A 38 -6.95 9.14 3.18
C ARG A 38 -7.13 7.62 3.22
N PRO A 39 -7.01 6.91 2.07
CA PRO A 39 -7.28 5.49 2.00
C PRO A 39 -6.30 4.71 2.88
N ILE A 40 -6.76 3.66 3.55
CA ILE A 40 -5.90 2.70 4.27
C ILE A 40 -5.97 1.34 3.60
N ILE A 41 -4.85 0.63 3.54
CA ILE A 41 -4.80 -0.73 2.99
C ILE A 41 -4.91 -1.70 4.15
N VAL A 42 -6.05 -2.39 4.26
CA VAL A 42 -6.29 -3.40 5.31
C VAL A 42 -5.82 -4.78 4.86
N PHE A 43 -6.08 -5.13 3.60
CA PHE A 43 -5.66 -6.40 3.01
C PHE A 43 -4.88 -6.14 1.72
N ALA A 44 -3.56 -6.32 1.80
CA ALA A 44 -2.68 -6.31 0.63
C ALA A 44 -2.38 -7.75 0.24
N THR A 45 -3.29 -8.36 -0.53
CA THR A 45 -3.14 -9.76 -0.97
C THR A 45 -2.21 -9.81 -2.18
N ALA A 46 -1.04 -10.43 -2.01
CA ALA A 46 -0.10 -10.65 -3.09
C ALA A 46 0.39 -12.11 -3.08
N ASP A 47 0.90 -12.58 -4.21
CA ASP A 47 1.53 -13.89 -4.31
C ASP A 47 2.84 -13.94 -3.50
N SER A 48 3.33 -15.15 -3.24
CA SER A 48 4.30 -15.48 -2.19
C SER A 48 5.56 -14.59 -2.17
N VAL A 49 6.02 -14.13 -3.33
CA VAL A 49 7.24 -13.31 -3.46
C VAL A 49 6.95 -11.84 -3.15
N ALA A 50 5.81 -11.32 -3.58
CA ALA A 50 5.42 -9.94 -3.37
C ALA A 50 4.92 -9.67 -1.93
N MET A 51 4.32 -10.68 -1.28
CA MET A 51 3.85 -10.56 0.11
C MET A 51 4.98 -10.18 1.08
N ALA A 52 6.16 -10.80 0.91
CA ALA A 52 7.33 -10.49 1.73
C ALA A 52 7.79 -9.04 1.57
N THR A 53 7.61 -8.41 0.41
CA THR A 53 8.00 -7.00 0.27
C THR A 53 6.96 -6.05 0.84
N ILE A 54 5.68 -6.41 0.76
CA ILE A 54 4.57 -5.64 1.36
C ILE A 54 4.61 -5.69 2.89
N SER A 55 4.91 -6.86 3.48
CA SER A 55 4.94 -7.04 4.93
C SER A 55 6.24 -6.57 5.60
N GLY A 56 7.11 -5.87 4.87
CA GLY A 56 8.44 -5.48 5.38
C GLY A 56 9.32 -6.69 5.71
N MET A 57 9.16 -7.79 4.98
CA MET A 57 9.87 -9.06 5.16
C MET A 57 9.63 -9.73 6.52
N VAL A 58 8.46 -9.46 7.10
CA VAL A 58 8.05 -10.02 8.38
C VAL A 58 6.79 -10.85 8.18
N GLY A 59 6.76 -12.02 8.80
CA GLY A 59 5.58 -12.88 8.80
C GLY A 59 4.42 -12.24 9.56
N HIS A 60 3.24 -12.84 9.46
CA HIS A 60 2.03 -12.34 10.11
C HIS A 60 2.15 -12.13 11.64
N SER A 61 3.12 -12.78 12.31
CA SER A 61 3.34 -12.70 13.76
C SER A 61 4.38 -11.66 14.19
N GLY A 62 5.06 -10.98 13.26
CA GLY A 62 6.13 -10.06 13.63
C GLY A 62 5.71 -8.59 13.61
N ALA A 63 6.26 -7.80 14.54
CA ALA A 63 5.88 -6.41 14.76
C ALA A 63 6.72 -5.38 14.00
N HIS A 64 7.96 -5.71 13.63
CA HIS A 64 8.91 -4.75 13.05
C HIS A 64 9.49 -5.25 11.74
N GLY A 65 9.21 -4.51 10.66
CA GLY A 65 9.76 -4.75 9.32
C GLY A 65 11.28 -4.87 9.32
N CYS A 66 11.80 -5.91 8.68
CA CYS A 66 13.22 -6.00 8.33
C CYS A 66 13.48 -5.13 7.09
N ARG A 67 14.52 -4.29 7.12
CA ARG A 67 15.03 -3.63 5.91
C ARG A 67 16.15 -4.50 5.35
N ARG A 68 16.10 -4.86 4.07
CA ARG A 68 17.27 -5.41 3.39
C ARG A 68 18.34 -4.32 3.45
N PHE A 69 19.58 -4.69 3.79
CA PHE A 69 20.75 -3.81 3.97
C PHE A 69 20.90 -3.07 5.32
N CYS A 70 20.39 -3.64 6.41
CA CYS A 70 20.87 -3.29 7.76
C CYS A 70 22.17 -4.03 8.09
#